data_AF-A0A2U3KT07-F1
#
_entry.id   AF-A0A2U3KT07-F1
#
_cell.length_a   1.000
_cell.length_b   1.000
_cell.length_c   1.000
_cell.angle_alpha   90.00
_cell.angle_beta   90.00
_cell.angle_gamma   90.00
#
_symmetry.space_group_name_H-M   'P 1'
#
loop_
_entity.id
_entity.type
_entity.pdbx_description
1 polymer ?
#
loop_
_entity_poly.entity_id
_entity_poly.type
_entity_poly.pdbx_seq_one_letter_code
_entity_poly.pdbx_strand_id
1 'polypeptide(L)'
;MSPAWKAAAGAGTSIQWPVGSGEDKNEGVAQRVRTTPDSIGYVEFIYALFNRLSYAQVRNSAGRFIEADLDSIAAAASNAENMPASFQLSLTNAAGRKSYPIAGFTYLLIPARSGDPKKDAFVRELLGWILTSGQRQAAALGYGSLPPEIVEREQKVIASLQ
;
A
#
# COMPACT_ATOMS: atom_id res chain seq x y z
N MET A 1 8.85 -5.54 14.19
CA MET A 1 10.26 -5.30 13.81
C MET A 1 11.16 -5.87 14.89
N SER A 2 12.25 -6.57 14.52
CA SER A 2 13.20 -7.09 15.50
C SER A 2 13.99 -5.95 16.16
N PRO A 3 14.45 -6.10 17.42
CA PRO A 3 15.27 -5.08 18.08
C PRO A 3 16.56 -4.77 17.31
N ALA A 4 17.21 -5.79 16.73
CA ALA A 4 18.44 -5.62 15.96
C ALA A 4 18.24 -4.76 14.71
N TRP A 5 17.18 -5.02 13.92
CA TRP A 5 16.89 -4.20 12.74
C TRP A 5 16.50 -2.77 13.14
N LYS A 6 15.71 -2.62 14.21
CA LYS A 6 15.31 -1.31 14.73
C LYS A 6 16.51 -0.44 15.10
N ALA A 7 17.53 -1.04 15.71
CA ALA A 7 18.75 -0.36 16.12
C ALA A 7 19.68 -0.05 14.95
N ALA A 8 19.80 -0.96 13.98
CA ALA A 8 20.76 -0.84 12.88
C ALA A 8 20.26 0.04 11.72
N ALA A 9 19.01 -0.12 11.28
CA ALA A 9 18.49 0.53 10.06
C ALA A 9 17.16 1.25 10.28
N GLY A 10 16.30 0.72 11.16
CA GLY A 10 15.00 1.33 11.46
C GLY A 10 14.00 1.24 10.30
N ALA A 11 13.16 2.26 10.17
CA ALA A 11 12.14 2.36 9.13
C ALA A 11 12.02 3.81 8.63
N GLY A 12 11.84 3.98 7.32
CA GLY A 12 11.73 5.27 6.67
C GLY A 12 11.58 5.10 5.16
N THR A 13 11.33 6.20 4.44
CA THR A 13 11.33 6.22 2.97
C THR A 13 12.73 6.08 2.37
N SER A 14 13.75 6.37 3.17
CA SER A 14 15.16 6.09 2.91
C SER A 14 15.81 5.65 4.22
N ILE A 15 16.58 4.56 4.18
CA ILE A 15 17.29 4.00 5.33
C ILE A 15 18.72 3.66 4.93
N GLN A 16 19.60 3.54 5.91
CA GLN A 16 20.94 3.00 5.69
C GLN A 16 20.87 1.47 5.64
N TRP A 17 20.88 0.93 4.42
CA TRP A 17 20.84 -0.52 4.20
C TRP A 17 22.15 -1.16 4.70
N PRO A 18 22.09 -2.19 5.55
CA PRO A 18 23.29 -2.91 5.99
C PRO A 18 24.01 -3.63 4.84
N VAL A 19 23.24 -4.13 3.86
CA VAL A 19 23.72 -4.91 2.69
C VAL A 19 22.74 -4.74 1.51
N GLY A 20 23.16 -5.18 0.33
CA GLY A 20 22.33 -5.22 -0.89
C GLY A 20 22.70 -4.13 -1.90
N SER A 21 22.12 -4.23 -3.10
CA SER A 21 22.17 -3.17 -4.11
C SER A 21 20.89 -2.35 -4.06
N GLY A 22 21.02 -1.03 -4.21
CA GLY A 22 19.88 -0.16 -4.47
C GLY A 22 19.52 -0.24 -5.95
N GLU A 23 18.24 -0.40 -6.25
CA GLU A 23 17.72 -0.38 -7.61
C GLU A 23 16.63 0.69 -7.73
N ASP A 24 16.45 1.22 -8.94
CA ASP A 24 15.47 2.27 -9.18
C ASP A 24 14.04 1.71 -9.16
N LYS A 25 13.29 2.07 -8.12
CA LYS A 25 11.84 1.81 -7.98
C LYS A 25 11.50 0.31 -8.06
N ASN A 26 10.22 -0.01 -8.19
CA ASN A 26 9.75 -1.39 -8.29
C ASN A 26 10.25 -2.07 -9.58
N GLU A 27 10.32 -1.33 -10.69
CA GLU A 27 10.76 -1.85 -11.98
C GLU A 27 12.22 -2.35 -11.91
N GLY A 28 13.12 -1.54 -11.35
CA GLY A 28 14.53 -1.89 -11.21
C GLY A 28 14.72 -3.10 -10.29
N VAL A 29 14.08 -3.09 -9.12
CA VAL A 29 14.15 -4.22 -8.18
C VAL A 29 13.61 -5.49 -8.83
N ALA A 30 12.45 -5.44 -9.49
CA ALA A 30 11.85 -6.61 -10.15
C ALA A 30 12.75 -7.18 -11.25
N GLN A 31 13.35 -6.33 -12.10
CA GLN A 31 14.29 -6.79 -13.13
C GLN A 31 15.58 -7.35 -12.54
N ARG A 32 16.11 -6.72 -11.49
CA ARG A 32 17.30 -7.21 -10.81
C ARG A 32 17.07 -8.60 -10.23
N VAL A 33 15.94 -8.80 -9.52
CA VAL A 33 15.57 -10.10 -8.97
C VAL A 33 15.41 -11.15 -10.07
N ARG A 34 14.72 -10.79 -11.16
CA ARG A 34 14.50 -11.70 -12.30
C ARG A 34 15.79 -12.18 -12.95
N THR A 35 16.80 -11.33 -13.03
CA THR A 35 18.04 -11.58 -13.77
C THR A 35 19.19 -12.09 -12.90
N THR A 36 19.00 -12.14 -11.58
CA THR A 36 20.03 -12.56 -10.62
C THR A 36 19.56 -13.82 -9.91
N PRO A 37 20.17 -14.98 -10.18
CA PRO A 37 19.90 -16.22 -9.45
C PRO A 37 20.08 -16.04 -7.94
N ASP A 38 19.27 -16.75 -7.17
CA ASP A 38 19.33 -16.80 -5.69
C ASP A 38 19.21 -15.42 -5.00
N SER A 39 18.58 -14.45 -5.68
CA SER A 39 18.35 -13.11 -5.15
C SER A 39 17.02 -12.98 -4.40
N ILE A 40 16.93 -11.92 -3.57
CA ILE A 40 15.70 -11.53 -2.87
C ILE A 40 15.54 -10.01 -2.96
N GLY A 41 14.31 -9.56 -3.20
CA GLY A 41 13.94 -8.16 -3.23
C GLY A 41 12.50 -7.96 -2.72
N TYR A 42 12.12 -6.71 -2.51
CA TYR A 42 10.76 -6.34 -2.13
C TYR A 42 10.18 -5.42 -3.21
N VAL A 43 8.98 -5.74 -3.67
CA VAL A 43 8.24 -4.96 -4.67
C VAL A 43 6.76 -4.96 -4.32
N GLU A 44 6.02 -3.99 -4.84
CA GLU A 44 4.56 -4.02 -4.84
C GLU A 44 4.08 -5.27 -5.61
N PHE A 45 2.98 -5.88 -5.15
CA PHE A 45 2.50 -7.18 -5.59
C PHE A 45 2.31 -7.27 -7.11
N ILE A 46 1.82 -6.21 -7.77
CA ILE A 46 1.58 -6.23 -9.22
C ILE A 46 2.88 -6.42 -10.02
N TYR A 47 4.01 -5.93 -9.51
CA TYR A 47 5.30 -6.08 -10.18
C TYR A 47 5.81 -7.51 -10.11
N ALA A 48 5.54 -8.23 -9.02
CA ALA A 48 5.82 -9.65 -8.94
C ALA A 48 4.98 -10.43 -9.96
N LEU A 49 3.69 -10.13 -10.07
CA LEU A 49 2.78 -10.77 -11.03
C LEU A 49 3.18 -10.52 -12.49
N PHE A 50 3.35 -9.26 -12.89
CA PHE A 50 3.69 -8.91 -14.27
C PHE A 50 5.06 -9.42 -14.71
N ASN A 51 6.04 -9.47 -13.80
CA ASN A 51 7.36 -10.01 -14.10
C ASN A 51 7.47 -11.53 -13.89
N ARG A 52 6.38 -12.18 -13.48
CA ARG A 52 6.32 -13.63 -13.19
C ARG A 52 7.39 -14.06 -12.18
N LEU A 53 7.59 -13.26 -11.15
CA LEU A 53 8.52 -13.57 -10.07
C LEU A 53 7.88 -14.57 -9.11
N SER A 54 8.68 -15.51 -8.60
CA SER A 54 8.30 -16.24 -7.40
C SER A 54 8.29 -15.27 -6.21
N TYR A 55 7.29 -15.38 -5.34
CA TYR A 55 7.19 -14.60 -4.11
C TYR A 55 6.88 -15.51 -2.93
N ALA A 56 7.28 -15.08 -1.73
CA ALA A 56 7.26 -15.92 -0.54
C ALA A 56 5.96 -15.78 0.25
N GLN A 57 5.59 -16.86 0.95
CA GLN A 57 4.63 -16.77 2.05
C GLN A 57 5.32 -16.13 3.27
N VAL A 58 4.62 -15.23 3.95
CA VAL A 58 5.14 -14.55 5.13
C VAL A 58 4.30 -14.92 6.35
N ARG A 59 4.98 -15.23 7.46
CA ARG A 59 4.31 -15.55 8.72
C ARG A 59 3.66 -14.29 9.31
N ASN A 60 2.34 -14.30 9.47
CA ASN A 60 1.62 -13.19 10.07
C ASN A 60 1.62 -13.23 11.61
N SER A 61 1.02 -12.21 12.22
CA SER A 61 0.89 -12.05 13.69
C SER A 61 0.12 -13.20 14.36
N ALA A 62 -0.76 -13.89 13.63
CA ALA A 62 -1.46 -15.10 14.08
C ALA A 62 -0.64 -16.39 13.91
N GLY A 63 0.63 -16.28 13.50
CA GLY A 63 1.57 -17.39 13.36
C GLY A 63 1.39 -18.24 12.10
N ARG A 64 0.57 -17.81 11.13
CA ARG A 64 0.27 -18.53 9.88
C ARG A 64 1.11 -17.98 8.73
N PHE A 65 1.60 -18.86 7.86
CA PHE A 65 2.22 -18.46 6.60
C PHE A 65 1.14 -18.14 5.60
N ILE A 66 1.13 -16.89 5.12
CA ILE A 66 0.14 -16.34 4.21
C ILE A 66 0.85 -15.89 2.94
N GLU A 67 0.30 -16.28 1.79
CA GLU A 67 0.72 -15.80 0.49
C GLU A 67 0.11 -14.42 0.20
N ALA A 68 0.80 -13.58 -0.57
CA ALA A 68 0.22 -12.32 -1.03
C ALA A 68 -0.81 -12.58 -2.13
N ASP A 69 -2.03 -12.09 -1.92
CA ASP A 69 -3.11 -12.01 -2.90
C ASP A 69 -4.10 -10.90 -2.52
N LEU A 70 -5.10 -10.64 -3.37
CA LEU A 70 -6.10 -9.61 -3.10
C LEU A 70 -6.88 -9.86 -1.79
N ASP A 71 -7.20 -11.12 -1.48
CA ASP A 71 -8.02 -11.48 -0.32
C ASP A 71 -7.26 -11.31 1.00
N SER A 72 -5.99 -11.69 1.04
CA SER A 72 -5.10 -11.58 2.20
C SER A 72 -4.66 -10.14 2.47
N ILE A 73 -4.49 -9.33 1.41
CA ILE A 73 -4.28 -7.88 1.52
C ILE A 73 -5.56 -7.20 2.02
N ALA A 74 -6.73 -7.57 1.48
CA ALA A 74 -8.02 -7.05 1.95
C ALA A 74 -8.29 -7.43 3.43
N ALA A 75 -7.94 -8.65 3.83
CA ALA A 75 -8.03 -9.09 5.22
C ALA A 75 -7.13 -8.25 6.17
N ALA A 76 -5.95 -7.82 5.71
CA ALA A 76 -5.13 -6.87 6.46
C ALA A 76 -5.84 -5.51 6.56
N ALA A 77 -6.39 -5.00 5.45
CA ALA A 77 -7.11 -3.73 5.40
C ALA A 77 -8.40 -3.70 6.24
N SER A 78 -9.04 -4.85 6.52
CA SER A 78 -10.18 -4.93 7.43
C SER A 78 -9.85 -4.50 8.86
N ASN A 79 -8.57 -4.41 9.25
CA ASN A 79 -8.15 -3.87 10.54
C ASN A 79 -8.20 -2.32 10.60
N ALA A 80 -8.68 -1.67 9.54
CA ALA A 80 -8.78 -0.22 9.46
C ALA A 80 -9.97 0.39 10.24
N GLU A 81 -10.65 -0.39 11.09
CA GLU A 81 -11.70 0.10 12.01
C GLU A 81 -11.23 1.31 12.85
N ASN A 82 -9.92 1.36 13.18
CA ASN A 82 -9.31 2.45 13.93
C ASN A 82 -8.71 3.57 13.06
N MET A 83 -9.19 3.74 11.83
CA MET A 83 -8.67 4.75 10.90
C MET A 83 -8.74 6.16 11.53
N PRO A 84 -7.61 6.86 11.75
CA PRO A 84 -7.63 8.20 12.34
C PRO A 84 -8.20 9.25 11.37
N ALA A 85 -8.53 10.44 11.88
CA ALA A 85 -9.02 11.53 11.03
C ALA A 85 -8.01 11.99 9.97
N SER A 86 -6.71 11.75 10.19
CA SER A 86 -5.64 12.00 9.22
C SER A 86 -5.56 10.94 8.11
N PHE A 87 -6.34 9.87 8.19
CA PHE A 87 -6.29 8.66 7.35
C PHE A 87 -4.95 7.91 7.36
N GLN A 88 -3.98 8.33 8.18
CA GLN A 88 -2.66 7.68 8.24
C GLN A 88 -2.71 6.47 9.17
N LEU A 89 -2.82 5.29 8.58
CA LEU A 89 -2.82 4.01 9.30
C LEU A 89 -1.82 3.04 8.69
N SER A 90 -1.06 2.35 9.54
CA SER A 90 -0.21 1.24 9.11
C SER A 90 -1.00 -0.07 9.13
N LEU A 91 -0.96 -0.80 8.02
CA LEU A 91 -1.45 -2.17 7.93
C LEU A 91 -0.32 -3.21 8.13
N THR A 92 0.91 -2.76 8.38
CA THR A 92 2.07 -3.63 8.57
C THR A 92 1.84 -4.52 9.79
N ASN A 93 1.92 -5.83 9.59
CA ASN A 93 1.65 -6.85 10.59
C ASN A 93 0.26 -6.73 11.23
N ALA A 94 -0.74 -6.34 10.44
CA ALA A 94 -2.15 -6.32 10.87
C ALA A 94 -2.57 -7.67 11.48
N ALA A 95 -3.51 -7.62 12.42
CA ALA A 95 -4.05 -8.81 13.06
C ALA A 95 -4.94 -9.60 12.08
N GLY A 96 -5.18 -10.88 12.41
CA GLY A 96 -6.09 -11.74 11.66
C GLY A 96 -5.40 -12.96 11.04
N ARG A 97 -6.15 -14.07 10.99
CA ARG A 97 -5.60 -15.37 10.55
C ARG A 97 -5.26 -15.42 9.06
N LYS A 98 -5.89 -14.58 8.24
CA LYS A 98 -5.71 -14.50 6.78
C LYS A 98 -4.93 -13.26 6.32
N SER A 99 -4.54 -12.39 7.25
CA SER A 99 -3.94 -11.10 6.91
C SER A 99 -2.51 -11.30 6.40
N TYR A 100 -2.21 -10.78 5.21
CA TYR A 100 -0.85 -10.70 4.74
C TYR A 100 -0.10 -9.62 5.54
N PRO A 101 1.09 -9.93 6.12
CA PRO A 101 1.71 -9.04 7.10
C PRO A 101 2.45 -7.84 6.49
N ILE A 102 2.60 -7.77 5.17
CA ILE A 102 3.28 -6.67 4.47
C ILE A 102 2.27 -6.03 3.50
N ALA A 103 1.29 -5.32 4.06
CA ALA A 103 0.29 -4.58 3.32
C ALA A 103 0.33 -3.09 3.74
N GLY A 104 -0.20 -2.21 2.90
CA GLY A 104 -0.26 -0.78 3.19
C GLY A 104 -1.23 -0.04 2.28
N PHE A 105 -1.71 1.10 2.77
CA PHE A 105 -2.39 2.08 1.93
C PHE A 105 -1.38 2.93 1.17
N THR A 106 -1.81 3.44 0.02
CA THR A 106 -1.15 4.54 -0.68
C THR A 106 -1.97 5.81 -0.50
N TYR A 107 -1.33 6.97 -0.54
CA TYR A 107 -1.94 8.24 -0.18
C TYR A 107 -1.79 9.28 -1.30
N LEU A 108 -2.85 10.02 -1.57
CA LEU A 108 -2.79 11.24 -2.36
C LEU A 108 -2.62 12.44 -1.42
N LEU A 109 -1.61 13.27 -1.66
CA LEU A 109 -1.43 14.55 -0.98
C LEU A 109 -2.05 15.65 -1.84
N ILE A 110 -3.18 16.18 -1.40
CA ILE A 110 -3.95 17.18 -2.12
C ILE A 110 -3.87 18.51 -1.37
N PRO A 111 -3.46 19.62 -2.02
CA PRO A 111 -3.55 20.94 -1.42
C PRO A 111 -4.99 21.22 -0.98
N ALA A 112 -5.18 21.66 0.27
CA ALA A 112 -6.51 22.01 0.78
C ALA A 112 -7.14 23.18 0.01
N ARG A 113 -6.29 24.05 -0.56
CA ARG A 113 -6.68 25.10 -1.49
C ARG A 113 -5.68 25.25 -2.63
N SER A 114 -6.16 25.32 -3.87
CA SER A 114 -5.31 25.62 -5.02
C SER A 114 -5.22 27.11 -5.35
N GLY A 115 -6.21 27.90 -4.89
CA GLY A 115 -6.38 29.31 -5.28
C GLY A 115 -7.01 29.49 -6.66
N ASP A 116 -7.40 28.40 -7.33
CA ASP A 116 -8.08 28.38 -8.62
C ASP A 116 -9.37 27.54 -8.49
N PRO A 117 -10.54 28.18 -8.35
CA PRO A 117 -11.81 27.47 -8.12
C PRO A 117 -12.13 26.42 -9.18
N LYS A 118 -11.62 26.56 -10.42
CA LYS A 118 -11.82 25.56 -11.48
C LYS A 118 -10.99 24.30 -11.21
N LYS A 119 -9.75 24.46 -10.75
CA LYS A 119 -8.90 23.32 -10.36
C LYS A 119 -9.48 22.63 -9.13
N ASP A 120 -9.92 23.38 -8.13
CA ASP A 120 -10.51 22.81 -6.92
C ASP A 120 -11.79 22.01 -7.25
N ALA A 121 -12.64 22.51 -8.16
CA ALA A 121 -13.80 21.76 -8.65
C ALA A 121 -13.41 20.46 -9.38
N PHE A 122 -12.45 20.53 -10.30
CA PHE A 122 -11.97 19.36 -11.04
C PHE A 122 -11.36 18.29 -10.12
N VAL A 123 -10.53 18.71 -9.15
CA VAL A 123 -9.92 17.78 -8.18
C VAL A 123 -11.00 17.09 -7.33
N ARG A 124 -12.02 17.82 -6.87
CA ARG A 124 -13.15 17.21 -6.14
C ARG A 124 -13.88 16.16 -6.98
N GLU A 125 -14.14 16.45 -8.24
CA GLU A 125 -14.79 15.51 -9.16
C GLU A 125 -13.92 14.26 -9.41
N LEU A 126 -12.64 14.44 -9.69
CA LEU A 126 -11.69 13.35 -9.91
C LEU A 126 -11.59 12.43 -8.68
N LEU A 127 -11.41 13.01 -7.49
CA LEU A 127 -11.32 12.24 -6.25
C LEU A 127 -12.64 11.51 -5.95
N GLY A 128 -13.79 12.17 -6.18
CA GLY A 128 -15.11 11.54 -6.06
C GLY A 128 -15.29 10.34 -7.00
N TRP A 129 -14.81 10.44 -8.24
CA TRP A 129 -14.80 9.33 -9.19
C TRP A 129 -13.87 8.19 -8.74
N ILE A 130 -12.65 8.51 -8.29
CA ILE A 130 -11.67 7.52 -7.77
C ILE A 130 -12.30 6.68 -6.67
N LEU A 131 -12.99 7.32 -5.72
CA LEU A 131 -13.60 6.66 -4.56
C LEU A 131 -14.89 5.88 -4.87
N THR A 132 -15.46 6.04 -6.07
CA THR A 132 -16.71 5.38 -6.46
C THR A 132 -16.48 4.42 -7.62
N SER A 133 -16.83 4.79 -8.84
CA SER A 133 -16.71 3.92 -10.02
C SER A 133 -15.27 3.59 -10.38
N GLY A 134 -14.31 4.45 -10.04
CA GLY A 134 -12.89 4.23 -10.30
C GLY A 134 -12.34 3.02 -9.56
N GLN A 135 -12.84 2.71 -8.36
CA GLN A 135 -12.39 1.56 -7.58
C GLN A 135 -12.57 0.21 -8.29
N ARG A 136 -13.52 0.10 -9.23
CA ARG A 136 -13.74 -1.13 -10.01
C ARG A 136 -12.55 -1.48 -10.90
N GLN A 137 -11.67 -0.53 -11.19
CA GLN A 137 -10.46 -0.76 -11.99
C GLN A 137 -9.30 -1.29 -11.14
N ALA A 138 -9.36 -1.15 -9.81
CA ALA A 138 -8.26 -1.48 -8.90
C ALA A 138 -7.92 -2.97 -8.88
N ALA A 139 -8.94 -3.83 -8.85
CA ALA A 139 -8.77 -5.28 -8.74
C ALA A 139 -8.00 -5.88 -9.94
N ALA A 140 -8.25 -5.36 -11.15
CA ALA A 140 -7.52 -5.77 -12.36
C ALA A 140 -6.03 -5.40 -12.32
N LEU A 141 -5.66 -4.45 -11.46
CA LEU A 141 -4.29 -3.99 -11.23
C LEU A 141 -3.68 -4.56 -9.94
N GLY A 142 -4.33 -5.54 -9.30
CA GLY A 142 -3.81 -6.16 -8.07
C GLY A 142 -4.04 -5.35 -6.80
N TYR A 143 -4.93 -4.34 -6.82
CA TYR A 143 -5.27 -3.53 -5.65
C TYR A 143 -6.67 -3.86 -5.10
N GLY A 144 -6.78 -3.93 -3.78
CA GLY A 144 -8.06 -4.04 -3.08
C GLY A 144 -8.83 -2.71 -3.09
N SER A 145 -10.16 -2.78 -3.03
CA SER A 145 -11.00 -1.59 -2.83
C SER A 145 -10.92 -1.08 -1.40
N LEU A 146 -11.05 0.23 -1.22
CA LEU A 146 -11.18 0.85 0.09
C LEU A 146 -12.47 0.38 0.77
N PRO A 147 -12.44 0.09 2.08
CA PRO A 147 -13.63 -0.15 2.88
C PRO A 147 -14.68 0.97 2.73
N PRO A 148 -15.98 0.65 2.64
CA PRO A 148 -17.04 1.66 2.45
C PRO A 148 -17.04 2.79 3.49
N GLU A 149 -16.71 2.50 4.75
CA GLU A 149 -16.63 3.50 5.81
C GLU A 149 -15.52 4.54 5.55
N ILE A 150 -14.37 4.09 5.04
CA ILE A 150 -13.27 5.00 4.70
C ILE A 150 -13.66 5.88 3.51
N VAL A 151 -14.32 5.29 2.50
CA VAL A 151 -14.86 6.04 1.35
C VAL A 151 -15.79 7.16 1.79
N GLU A 152 -16.74 6.88 2.69
CA GLU A 152 -17.67 7.90 3.19
C GLU A 152 -16.95 9.04 3.91
N ARG A 153 -15.95 8.70 4.74
CA ARG A 153 -15.16 9.69 5.47
C ARG A 153 -14.30 10.54 4.55
N GLU A 154 -13.67 9.94 3.54
CA GLU A 154 -12.87 10.68 2.56
C GLU A 154 -13.73 11.59 1.68
N GLN A 155 -14.93 11.15 1.28
CA GLN A 155 -15.87 12.00 0.53
C GLN A 155 -16.24 13.27 1.31
N LYS A 156 -16.43 13.19 2.63
CA LYS A 156 -16.67 14.37 3.49
C LYS A 156 -15.50 15.34 3.48
N VAL A 157 -14.26 14.83 3.51
CA VAL A 157 -13.06 15.68 3.44
C VAL A 157 -12.90 16.31 2.05
N ILE A 158 -13.11 15.54 0.98
CA ILE A 158 -13.05 16.04 -0.40
C ILE A 158 -14.06 17.17 -0.63
N ALA A 159 -15.28 17.04 -0.11
CA ALA A 159 -16.29 18.09 -0.21
C ALA A 159 -15.87 19.41 0.46
N SER A 160 -14.91 19.38 1.40
CA SER A 160 -14.40 20.55 2.11
C SER A 160 -13.19 21.23 1.46
N LEU A 161 -12.59 20.61 0.43
CA LEU A 161 -11.51 21.22 -0.36
C LEU A 161 -11.99 22.52 -1.00
N GLN A 162 -11.15 23.55 -1.11
CA GLN A 162 -11.58 24.89 -1.53
C GLN A 162 -10.74 25.53 -2.62
#